data_AF-A0A3L7AUZ8-F1
#
_entry.id   AF-A0A3L7AUZ8-F1
#
_cell.length_a   1.000
_cell.length_b   1.000
_cell.length_c   1.000
_cell.angle_alpha   90.00
_cell.angle_beta   90.00
_cell.angle_gamma   90.00
#
_symmetry.space_group_name_H-M   'P 1'
#
loop_
_entity.id
_entity.type
_entity.pdbx_description
1 polymer ?
#
loop_
_entity_poly.entity_id
_entity_poly.type
_entity_poly.pdbx_seq_one_letter_code
_entity_poly.pdbx_strand_id
1 'polypeptide(L)'
;MLRTPGAVRTSALIGIGVAAIAALSGCATGDLTKSGSDAGSSTNPSAPAAQSQADPGASPAATALKDGTYSADGTYTSPGGQESIGVTVTLKGGVVSDVKVVPKGENPTAKQFETQFASGIAGQVVGKNISDLNVGTVSGSSLTGAGFNDAINNIISQAK
;
A
#
# COMPACT_ATOMS: atom_id res chain seq x y z
N MET A 1 -29.78 31.04 1.60
CA MET A 1 -28.33 30.87 1.81
C MET A 1 -28.07 30.58 3.28
N LEU A 2 -28.13 29.32 3.71
CA LEU A 2 -27.68 28.93 5.06
C LEU A 2 -26.67 27.79 4.89
N ARG A 3 -25.39 28.14 4.93
CA ARG A 3 -24.28 27.19 5.07
C ARG A 3 -24.01 27.03 6.56
N THR A 4 -24.41 25.90 7.13
CA THR A 4 -24.01 25.47 8.47
C THR A 4 -22.61 24.83 8.36
N PRO A 5 -21.60 25.29 9.11
CA PRO A 5 -20.33 24.57 9.19
C PRO A 5 -20.48 23.40 10.18
N GLY A 6 -20.33 22.17 9.67
CA GLY A 6 -20.20 20.98 10.50
C GLY A 6 -18.87 21.00 11.25
N ALA A 7 -18.93 20.98 12.58
CA ALA A 7 -17.77 20.91 13.46
C ALA A 7 -17.13 19.52 13.37
N VAL A 8 -15.88 19.46 12.89
CA VAL A 8 -15.04 18.25 12.95
C VAL A 8 -14.57 18.06 14.38
N ARG A 9 -15.00 16.98 15.03
CA ARG A 9 -14.52 16.60 16.37
C ARG A 9 -13.36 15.62 16.24
N THR A 10 -12.14 16.15 16.29
CA THR A 10 -10.91 15.39 16.47
C THR A 10 -10.89 14.81 17.89
N SER A 11 -11.13 13.50 18.00
CA SER A 11 -10.93 12.79 19.27
C SER A 11 -9.54 12.16 19.26
N ALA A 12 -8.66 12.71 20.08
CA ALA A 12 -7.38 12.12 20.45
C ALA A 12 -7.58 11.14 21.62
N LEU A 13 -7.04 9.93 21.52
CA LEU A 13 -6.86 8.96 22.61
C LEU A 13 -5.46 8.35 22.39
N ILE A 14 -4.43 8.75 23.14
CA ILE A 14 -3.97 8.21 24.44
C ILE A 14 -3.82 6.68 24.40
N GLY A 15 -2.55 6.22 24.35
CA GLY A 15 -2.17 4.84 24.06
C GLY A 15 -2.08 3.89 25.24
N ILE A 16 -1.35 2.78 25.04
CA ILE A 16 -0.69 1.88 26.02
C ILE A 16 0.30 1.03 25.21
N GLY A 17 1.56 1.00 25.62
CA GLY A 17 2.58 0.11 25.06
C GLY A 17 2.48 -1.30 25.64
N VAL A 18 2.92 -2.29 24.85
CA VAL A 18 3.37 -3.60 25.34
C VAL A 18 4.55 -4.04 24.48
N ALA A 19 5.68 -4.28 25.12
CA ALA A 19 6.86 -4.92 24.56
C ALA A 19 6.73 -6.45 24.64
N ALA A 20 7.19 -7.17 23.61
CA ALA A 20 7.63 -8.57 23.76
C ALA A 20 8.61 -8.95 22.65
N ILE A 21 9.66 -9.65 23.07
CA ILE A 21 10.93 -9.94 22.41
C ILE A 21 10.86 -11.41 21.94
N ALA A 22 11.32 -11.74 20.74
CA ALA A 22 11.66 -13.12 20.39
C ALA A 22 12.72 -13.17 19.28
N ALA A 23 13.97 -13.40 19.70
CA ALA A 23 15.06 -13.81 18.83
C ALA A 23 14.95 -15.32 18.58
N LEU A 24 14.96 -15.74 17.31
CA LEU A 24 15.09 -17.14 16.92
C LEU A 24 16.48 -17.34 16.29
N SER A 25 17.33 -18.00 17.07
CA SER A 25 18.67 -18.48 16.71
C SER A 25 18.58 -19.62 15.69
N GLY A 26 19.57 -19.69 14.80
CA GLY A 26 19.60 -20.64 13.68
C GLY A 26 20.04 -22.06 14.03
N CYS A 27 20.06 -22.90 12.99
CA CYS A 27 21.07 -23.92 12.66
C CYS A 27 20.54 -24.74 11.47
N ALA A 28 21.27 -24.75 10.36
CA ALA A 28 21.20 -25.85 9.40
C ALA A 28 22.59 -26.03 8.79
N THR A 29 23.35 -26.90 9.43
CA THR A 29 24.60 -27.50 8.93
C THR A 29 24.25 -28.45 7.79
N GLY A 30 24.87 -28.24 6.64
CA GLY A 30 24.82 -29.16 5.50
C GLY A 30 26.21 -29.28 4.91
N ASP A 31 26.98 -30.22 5.46
CA ASP A 31 28.28 -30.66 4.96
C ASP A 31 28.15 -31.54 3.70
N LEU A 32 29.30 -31.72 3.04
CA LEU A 32 29.64 -32.69 1.98
C LEU A 32 29.34 -32.28 0.52
N THR A 33 30.36 -31.86 -0.22
CA THR A 33 31.26 -32.83 -0.89
C THR A 33 32.37 -32.17 -1.74
N LYS A 34 33.55 -32.77 -1.61
CA LYS A 34 34.58 -33.05 -2.64
C LYS A 34 35.69 -32.03 -2.91
N SER A 35 36.83 -32.33 -2.30
CA SER A 35 38.18 -31.99 -2.77
C SER A 35 38.44 -32.42 -4.22
N GLY A 36 39.05 -31.52 -4.96
CA GLY A 36 39.90 -31.75 -6.12
C GLY A 36 41.00 -30.70 -6.10
N SER A 37 42.22 -31.12 -5.80
CA SER A 37 43.44 -30.32 -5.90
C SER A 37 43.87 -30.26 -7.37
N ASP A 38 44.28 -29.10 -7.88
CA ASP A 38 45.38 -29.00 -8.84
C ASP A 38 45.92 -27.57 -8.89
N ALA A 39 47.24 -27.49 -8.92
CA ALA A 39 48.05 -26.28 -8.89
C ALA A 39 48.17 -25.67 -10.30
N GLY A 40 48.22 -24.33 -10.36
CA GLY A 40 48.51 -23.61 -11.59
C GLY A 40 48.65 -22.11 -11.36
N SER A 41 49.83 -21.67 -10.92
CA SER A 41 50.23 -20.27 -10.99
C SER A 41 50.38 -19.85 -12.46
N SER A 42 49.74 -18.75 -12.86
CA SER A 42 50.20 -17.88 -13.95
C SER A 42 49.58 -16.48 -13.84
N THR A 43 50.39 -15.52 -14.21
CA THR A 43 50.37 -14.08 -13.95
C THR A 43 49.58 -13.24 -14.95
N ASN A 44 48.78 -12.29 -14.43
CA ASN A 44 48.61 -10.88 -14.86
C ASN A 44 48.01 -10.55 -16.27
N PRO A 45 47.63 -9.28 -16.57
CA PRO A 45 46.46 -8.50 -16.13
C PRO A 45 45.53 -8.13 -17.31
N SER A 46 44.29 -7.68 -17.07
CA SER A 46 43.58 -6.67 -17.91
C SER A 46 42.18 -6.26 -17.39
N ALA A 47 42.03 -4.94 -17.20
CA ALA A 47 40.84 -4.08 -17.25
C ALA A 47 39.67 -4.27 -16.25
N PRO A 48 39.31 -3.22 -15.47
CA PRO A 48 38.05 -3.19 -14.75
C PRO A 48 36.91 -2.90 -15.73
N ALA A 49 36.08 -3.91 -16.02
CA ALA A 49 34.75 -3.66 -16.57
C ALA A 49 33.91 -3.02 -15.46
N ALA A 50 33.69 -1.71 -15.57
CA ALA A 50 32.70 -0.99 -14.80
C ALA A 50 31.33 -1.61 -15.11
N GLN A 51 30.89 -2.56 -14.28
CA GLN A 51 29.51 -2.96 -14.21
C GLN A 51 28.78 -1.83 -13.51
N SER A 52 28.29 -0.89 -14.32
CA SER A 52 27.25 0.06 -13.94
C SER A 52 26.18 -0.72 -13.20
N GLN A 53 26.09 -0.51 -11.88
CA GLN A 53 24.91 -0.87 -11.12
C GLN A 53 23.74 -0.16 -11.81
N ALA A 54 22.93 -0.93 -12.51
CA ALA A 54 21.62 -0.47 -12.90
C ALA A 54 20.85 -0.28 -11.59
N ASP A 55 20.68 0.98 -11.19
CA ASP A 55 19.71 1.38 -10.17
C ASP A 55 18.37 0.73 -10.52
N PRO A 56 17.79 -0.10 -9.63
CA PRO A 56 16.47 -0.63 -9.86
C PRO A 56 15.47 0.51 -9.66
N GLY A 57 14.98 1.06 -10.76
CA GLY A 57 13.68 1.70 -10.83
C GLY A 57 13.62 3.12 -10.28
N ALA A 58 14.27 4.06 -10.97
CA ALA A 58 13.67 5.38 -11.06
C ALA A 58 12.35 5.23 -11.86
N SER A 59 11.27 4.96 -11.14
CA SER A 59 9.90 5.08 -11.66
C SER A 59 9.79 6.45 -12.34
N PRO A 60 9.11 6.56 -13.50
CA PRO A 60 8.98 7.82 -14.22
C PRO A 60 8.49 8.87 -13.22
N ALA A 61 9.20 10.00 -13.15
CA ALA A 61 9.06 11.01 -12.11
C ALA A 61 7.59 11.33 -11.83
N ALA A 62 7.00 10.58 -10.91
CA ALA A 62 5.78 10.96 -10.24
C ALA A 62 6.17 12.26 -9.56
N THR A 63 5.46 13.35 -9.86
CA THR A 63 5.51 14.56 -9.04
C THR A 63 5.58 14.09 -7.59
N ALA A 64 6.66 14.44 -6.90
CA ALA A 64 6.97 13.86 -5.59
C ALA A 64 5.74 14.07 -4.69
N LEU A 65 5.02 12.98 -4.42
CA LEU A 65 3.84 13.04 -3.56
C LEU A 65 4.31 13.35 -2.15
N LYS A 66 3.64 14.31 -1.51
CA LYS A 66 3.93 14.65 -0.12
C LYS A 66 3.55 13.49 0.78
N ASP A 67 4.43 13.22 1.75
CA ASP A 67 4.16 12.27 2.82
C ASP A 67 3.07 12.82 3.75
N GLY A 68 2.24 11.94 4.28
CA GLY A 68 1.15 12.33 5.16
C GLY A 68 -0.02 11.37 5.14
N THR A 69 -1.04 11.69 5.93
CA THR A 69 -2.30 10.95 5.94
C THR A 69 -3.36 11.77 5.21
N TYR A 70 -3.95 11.17 4.19
CA TYR A 70 -4.95 11.78 3.31
C TYR A 70 -6.26 11.04 3.45
N SER A 71 -7.37 11.74 3.23
CA SER A 71 -8.70 11.13 3.22
C SER A 71 -9.53 11.70 2.08
N ALA A 72 -10.23 10.82 1.39
CA ALA A 72 -11.18 11.17 0.36
C ALA A 72 -12.34 10.20 0.38
N ASP A 73 -13.46 10.69 -0.11
CA ASP A 73 -14.57 9.82 -0.46
C ASP A 73 -14.41 9.36 -1.91
N GLY A 74 -14.89 8.15 -2.16
CA GLY A 74 -14.96 7.55 -3.47
C GLY A 74 -16.38 7.10 -3.76
N THR A 75 -16.83 7.29 -4.99
CA THR A 75 -18.20 7.03 -5.39
C THR A 75 -18.28 5.92 -6.43
N TYR A 76 -19.38 5.17 -6.40
CA TYR A 76 -19.66 4.13 -7.39
C TYR A 76 -21.16 3.94 -7.58
N THR A 77 -21.54 3.28 -8.67
CA THR A 77 -22.95 2.99 -8.97
C THR A 77 -23.23 1.51 -8.76
N SER A 78 -24.25 1.21 -7.96
CA SER A 78 -24.81 -0.12 -7.77
C SER A 78 -26.21 -0.21 -8.41
N PRO A 79 -26.79 -1.41 -8.57
CA PRO A 79 -28.21 -1.54 -8.95
C PRO A 79 -29.17 -0.84 -7.97
N GLY A 80 -28.74 -0.59 -6.73
CA GLY A 80 -29.50 0.14 -5.71
C GLY A 80 -29.37 1.67 -5.80
N GLY A 81 -28.50 2.19 -6.66
CA GLY A 81 -28.26 3.64 -6.82
C GLY A 81 -26.78 4.01 -6.66
N GLN A 82 -26.54 5.31 -6.48
CA GLN A 82 -25.20 5.83 -6.20
C GLN A 82 -24.83 5.55 -4.75
N GLU A 83 -23.66 4.97 -4.55
CA GLU A 83 -23.09 4.61 -3.25
C GLU A 83 -21.74 5.32 -3.04
N SER A 84 -21.23 5.28 -1.82
CA SER A 84 -19.97 5.95 -1.46
C SER A 84 -19.18 5.15 -0.43
N ILE A 85 -17.86 5.28 -0.46
CA ILE A 85 -16.97 4.81 0.62
C ILE A 85 -16.04 5.92 1.07
N GLY A 86 -15.66 5.91 2.35
CA GLY A 86 -14.58 6.74 2.85
C GLY A 86 -13.25 5.99 2.81
N VAL A 87 -12.20 6.62 2.29
CA VAL A 87 -10.86 6.03 2.23
C VAL A 87 -9.87 6.97 2.90
N THR A 88 -9.05 6.41 3.80
CA THR A 88 -7.91 7.08 4.42
C THR A 88 -6.65 6.31 4.08
N VAL A 89 -5.60 7.01 3.64
CA VAL A 89 -4.31 6.42 3.27
C VAL A 89 -3.18 7.22 3.91
N THR A 90 -2.18 6.53 4.44
CA THR A 90 -0.91 7.14 4.87
C THR A 90 0.18 6.86 3.86
N LEU A 91 0.77 7.93 3.31
CA LEU A 91 1.83 7.88 2.32
C LEU A 91 3.21 8.15 2.93
N LYS A 92 4.20 7.39 2.45
CA LYS A 92 5.64 7.62 2.66
C LYS A 92 6.39 7.40 1.34
N GLY A 93 7.01 8.43 0.79
CA GLY A 93 7.67 8.40 -0.52
C GLY A 93 6.76 7.95 -1.66
N GLY A 94 5.46 8.30 -1.61
CA GLY A 94 4.46 7.82 -2.58
C GLY A 94 4.04 6.36 -2.40
N VAL A 95 4.55 5.66 -1.39
CA VAL A 95 4.15 4.29 -1.04
C VAL A 95 3.08 4.30 0.04
N VAL A 96 2.05 3.46 -0.12
CA VAL A 96 1.00 3.26 0.88
C VAL A 96 1.56 2.49 2.07
N SER A 97 1.63 3.14 3.22
CA SER A 97 2.10 2.54 4.49
C SER A 97 0.94 2.05 5.37
N ASP A 98 -0.24 2.66 5.22
CA ASP A 98 -1.47 2.26 5.92
C ASP A 98 -2.69 2.62 5.06
N VAL A 99 -3.76 1.84 5.21
CA VAL A 99 -5.04 2.08 4.55
C VAL A 99 -6.21 1.73 5.47
N LYS A 100 -7.23 2.60 5.47
CA LYS A 100 -8.50 2.36 6.15
C LYS A 100 -9.65 2.70 5.21
N VAL A 101 -10.59 1.76 5.11
CA VAL A 101 -11.84 1.95 4.36
C VAL A 101 -13.01 1.97 5.35
N VAL A 102 -13.89 2.95 5.18
CA VAL A 102 -15.09 3.17 5.98
C VAL A 102 -16.30 2.96 5.08
N PRO A 103 -17.12 1.93 5.33
CA PRO A 103 -18.40 1.76 4.65
C PRO A 103 -19.31 2.98 4.85
N LYS A 104 -19.95 3.46 3.78
CA LYS A 104 -20.97 4.52 3.83
C LYS A 104 -22.25 4.17 3.10
N GLY A 105 -22.36 3.00 2.48
CA GLY A 105 -23.58 2.58 1.81
C GLY A 105 -24.75 2.57 2.77
N GLU A 106 -25.93 3.02 2.33
CA GLU A 106 -27.11 3.14 3.22
C GLU A 106 -27.92 1.83 3.25
N ASN A 107 -27.94 1.11 2.13
CA ASN A 107 -28.61 -0.17 2.01
C ASN A 107 -27.78 -1.32 2.63
N PRO A 108 -28.42 -2.35 3.22
CA PRO A 108 -27.70 -3.47 3.86
C PRO A 108 -26.71 -4.20 2.95
N THR A 109 -27.04 -4.33 1.65
CA THR A 109 -26.21 -5.00 0.66
C THR A 109 -24.91 -4.24 0.40
N ALA A 110 -24.98 -2.93 0.21
CA ALA A 110 -23.83 -2.05 0.04
C ALA A 110 -22.94 -2.10 1.29
N LYS A 111 -23.52 -1.97 2.49
CA LYS A 111 -22.77 -2.09 3.76
C LYS A 111 -22.02 -3.41 3.87
N GLN A 112 -22.66 -4.52 3.48
CA GLN A 112 -22.04 -5.84 3.51
C GLN A 112 -20.82 -5.90 2.58
N PHE A 113 -20.98 -5.53 1.31
CA PHE A 113 -19.88 -5.60 0.33
C PHE A 113 -18.75 -4.63 0.65
N GLU A 114 -19.07 -3.43 1.13
CA GLU A 114 -18.07 -2.46 1.56
C GLU A 114 -17.28 -2.94 2.78
N THR A 115 -17.95 -3.60 3.73
CA THR A 115 -17.27 -4.21 4.89
C THR A 115 -16.35 -5.35 4.46
N GLN A 116 -16.81 -6.20 3.54
CA GLN A 116 -15.99 -7.28 2.98
C GLN A 116 -14.78 -6.73 2.23
N PHE A 117 -14.96 -5.69 1.42
CA PHE A 117 -13.87 -5.00 0.73
C PHE A 117 -12.86 -4.41 1.72
N ALA A 118 -13.34 -3.69 2.74
CA ALA A 118 -12.51 -3.08 3.77
C ALA A 118 -11.65 -4.11 4.53
N SER A 119 -12.15 -5.34 4.72
CA SER A 119 -11.40 -6.41 5.38
C SER A 119 -10.25 -6.98 4.54
N GLY A 120 -10.32 -6.87 3.20
CA GLY A 120 -9.33 -7.47 2.29
C GLY A 120 -8.37 -6.48 1.64
N ILE A 121 -8.72 -5.19 1.62
CA ILE A 121 -8.01 -4.20 0.79
C ILE A 121 -6.56 -3.97 1.23
N ALA A 122 -6.27 -4.01 2.54
CA ALA A 122 -4.93 -3.74 3.06
C ALA A 122 -3.87 -4.68 2.46
N GLY A 123 -4.20 -5.96 2.32
CA GLY A 123 -3.31 -6.96 1.72
C GLY A 123 -3.03 -6.74 0.23
N GLN A 124 -3.83 -5.92 -0.45
CA GLN A 124 -3.62 -5.60 -1.87
C GLN A 124 -2.87 -4.30 -2.11
N VAL A 125 -2.88 -3.34 -1.17
CA VAL A 125 -2.39 -1.98 -1.45
C VAL A 125 -1.23 -1.53 -0.57
N VAL A 126 -1.10 -2.07 0.65
CA VAL A 126 -0.01 -1.69 1.55
C VAL A 126 1.32 -2.16 0.96
N GLY A 127 2.31 -1.26 0.95
CA GLY A 127 3.63 -1.47 0.35
C GLY A 127 3.71 -1.19 -1.16
N LYS A 128 2.62 -0.77 -1.80
CA LYS A 128 2.62 -0.39 -3.23
C LYS A 128 2.66 1.12 -3.42
N ASN A 129 3.18 1.56 -4.57
CA ASN A 129 3.09 2.96 -4.97
C ASN A 129 1.61 3.30 -5.23
N ILE A 130 1.14 4.40 -4.64
CA ILE A 130 -0.26 4.83 -4.78
C ILE A 130 -0.63 5.14 -6.23
N SER A 131 0.32 5.62 -7.05
CA SER A 131 0.08 6.00 -8.45
C SER A 131 -0.14 4.79 -9.36
N ASP A 132 0.29 3.61 -8.93
CA ASP A 132 0.15 2.35 -9.69
C ASP A 132 -1.07 1.53 -9.24
N LEU A 133 -1.83 2.02 -8.25
CA LEU A 133 -2.98 1.30 -7.72
C LEU A 133 -4.16 1.34 -8.69
N ASN A 134 -4.59 0.16 -9.10
CA ASN A 134 -5.88 -0.06 -9.75
C ASN A 134 -6.49 -1.35 -9.20
N VAL A 135 -7.40 -1.20 -8.23
CA VAL A 135 -7.97 -2.33 -7.50
C VAL A 135 -9.20 -2.85 -8.23
N GLY A 136 -9.21 -4.15 -8.50
CA GLY A 136 -10.36 -4.84 -9.08
C GLY A 136 -11.31 -5.36 -8.00
N THR A 137 -11.49 -6.68 -7.98
CA THR A 137 -12.36 -7.33 -6.99
C THR A 137 -11.58 -7.67 -5.72
N VAL A 138 -12.16 -7.33 -4.56
CA VAL A 138 -11.65 -7.73 -3.25
C VAL A 138 -12.78 -8.39 -2.49
N SER A 139 -12.55 -9.62 -2.01
CA SER A 139 -13.54 -10.39 -1.23
C SER A 139 -14.92 -10.49 -1.91
N GLY A 140 -14.95 -10.56 -3.25
CA GLY A 140 -16.20 -10.62 -4.02
C GLY A 140 -16.86 -9.27 -4.32
N SER A 141 -16.31 -8.14 -3.85
CA SER A 141 -16.81 -6.80 -4.17
C SER A 141 -15.96 -6.12 -5.24
N SER A 142 -16.47 -6.05 -6.47
CA SER A 142 -15.85 -5.34 -7.59
C SER A 142 -16.26 -3.86 -7.65
N LEU A 143 -17.53 -3.56 -7.36
CA LEU A 143 -18.07 -2.20 -7.41
C LEU A 143 -17.45 -1.29 -6.34
N THR A 144 -17.24 -1.82 -5.13
CA THR A 144 -16.51 -1.06 -4.09
C THR A 144 -15.07 -0.77 -4.52
N GLY A 145 -14.45 -1.63 -5.35
CA GLY A 145 -13.15 -1.38 -5.95
C GLY A 145 -13.14 -0.15 -6.85
N ALA A 146 -14.19 0.07 -7.65
CA ALA A 146 -14.34 1.28 -8.44
C ALA A 146 -14.40 2.55 -7.56
N GLY A 147 -15.19 2.51 -6.48
CA GLY A 147 -15.23 3.60 -5.50
C GLY A 147 -13.88 3.83 -4.82
N PHE A 148 -13.13 2.76 -4.51
CA PHE A 148 -11.79 2.89 -3.93
C PHE A 148 -10.83 3.59 -4.90
N ASN A 149 -10.82 3.20 -6.17
CA ASN A 149 -9.95 3.83 -7.17
C ASN A 149 -10.30 5.32 -7.38
N ASP A 150 -11.59 5.67 -7.35
CA ASP A 150 -12.04 7.06 -7.36
C ASP A 150 -11.47 7.86 -6.17
N ALA A 151 -11.55 7.31 -4.96
CA ALA A 151 -10.95 7.93 -3.78
C ALA A 151 -9.42 8.06 -3.88
N ILE A 152 -8.72 7.06 -4.44
CA ILE A 152 -7.27 7.11 -4.66
C ILE A 152 -6.88 8.25 -5.60
N ASN A 153 -7.62 8.45 -6.70
CA ASN A 153 -7.38 9.56 -7.62
C ASN A 153 -7.54 10.93 -6.94
N ASN A 154 -8.54 11.04 -6.05
CA ASN A 154 -8.75 12.24 -5.23
C ASN A 154 -7.59 12.45 -4.25
N ILE A 155 -7.11 11.39 -3.59
CA ILE A 155 -5.96 11.45 -2.67
C ILE A 155 -4.67 11.84 -3.39
N ILE A 156 -4.39 11.24 -4.56
CA ILE A 156 -3.22 11.61 -5.38
C ILE A 156 -3.26 13.10 -5.74
N SER A 157 -4.44 13.65 -6.01
CA SER A 157 -4.60 15.07 -6.30
C SER A 157 -4.38 15.97 -5.08
N GLN A 158 -4.72 15.51 -3.87
CA GLN A 158 -4.45 16.21 -2.60
C GLN A 158 -2.97 16.15 -2.19
N ALA A 159 -2.28 15.07 -2.54
CA ALA A 159 -0.89 14.82 -2.13
C ALA A 159 0.16 15.52 -3.00
N LYS A 160 -0.24 16.13 -4.12
CA LYS A 160 0.63 16.98 -4.97
C LYS A 160 1.01 18.26 -4.24
#